data_AF-A0A537VAF5-F1
#
_entry.id   AF-A0A537VAF5-F1
#
_cell.length_a   1.000
_cell.length_b   1.000
_cell.length_c   1.000
_cell.angle_alpha   90.00
_cell.angle_beta   90.00
_cell.angle_gamma   90.00
#
_symmetry.space_group_name_H-M   'P 1'
#
loop_
_entity.id
_entity.type
_entity.pdbx_description
1 polymer ?
#
loop_
_entity_poly.entity_id
_entity_poly.type
_entity_poly.pdbx_seq_one_letter_code
_entity_poly.pdbx_strand_id
1 'polypeptide(L)'
;MKLIVGTLIISIAVGYLAGGRLSNLANLQIRWAPLAIIGFVMQLINPPGHWPLAMLFGSFVLLSVFAFVNRHVFGFWLILIGVGLNFAVIGLNSGMPVSSQALAASGQENTIGQLTNNADSYVKHHLATGDDTALFLGDVIALPPPIGQAISVGDIFTYSGVVVVI
;
A
#
# COMPACT_ATOMS: atom_id res chain seq x y z
N MET A 1 -4.85 8.84 2.97
CA MET A 1 -3.62 9.63 3.21
C MET A 1 -3.29 9.86 4.68
N LYS A 2 -4.29 9.90 5.60
CA LYS A 2 -4.03 10.10 7.04
C LYS A 2 -3.06 9.07 7.63
N LEU A 3 -3.22 7.79 7.28
CA LEU A 3 -2.35 6.73 7.77
C LEU A 3 -0.89 6.94 7.36
N ILE A 4 -0.62 7.19 6.08
CA ILE A 4 0.75 7.40 5.57
C ILE A 4 1.42 8.57 6.32
N VAL A 5 0.72 9.69 6.48
CA VAL A 5 1.26 10.86 7.20
C VAL A 5 1.49 10.52 8.67
N GLY A 6 0.54 9.85 9.32
CA GLY A 6 0.67 9.40 10.70
C GLY A 6 1.86 8.46 10.90
N THR A 7 2.01 7.46 10.03
CA THR A 7 3.15 6.54 10.00
C THR A 7 4.44 7.31 9.86
N LEU A 8 4.57 8.23 8.89
CA LEU A 8 5.79 9.02 8.72
C LEU A 8 6.14 9.85 9.96
N ILE A 9 5.15 10.50 10.59
CA ILE A 9 5.38 11.28 11.82
C ILE A 9 5.86 10.36 12.95
N ILE A 10 5.21 9.20 13.13
CA ILE A 10 5.57 8.23 14.16
C ILE A 10 6.96 7.66 13.88
N SER A 11 7.26 7.27 12.64
CA SER A 11 8.57 6.77 12.24
C SER A 11 9.66 7.77 12.56
N ILE A 12 9.47 9.04 12.20
CA ILE A 12 10.44 10.10 12.52
C ILE A 12 10.59 10.24 14.03
N ALA A 13 9.50 10.31 14.79
CA ALA A 13 9.55 10.44 16.24
C ALA A 13 10.29 9.26 16.90
N VAL A 14 9.96 8.02 16.50
CA VAL A 14 10.60 6.79 16.98
C VAL A 14 12.08 6.76 16.59
N GLY A 15 12.42 7.10 15.34
CA GLY A 15 13.79 7.18 14.86
C GLY A 15 14.64 8.15 15.67
N TYR A 16 14.12 9.36 15.96
CA TYR A 16 14.81 10.32 16.83
C TYR A 16 14.91 9.84 18.29
N LEU A 17 13.89 9.20 18.84
CA LEU A 17 13.93 8.62 20.19
C LEU A 17 14.93 7.46 20.29
N ALA A 18 15.14 6.71 19.21
CA ALA A 18 16.15 5.67 19.10
C ALA A 18 17.57 6.21 18.83
N GLY A 19 17.76 7.54 18.79
CA GLY A 19 19.05 8.19 18.55
C GLY A 19 19.42 8.36 17.07
N GLY A 20 18.50 8.05 16.16
CA GLY A 20 18.61 8.30 14.74
C GLY A 20 18.52 9.79 14.37
N ARG A 21 18.82 10.11 13.12
CA ARG A 21 18.69 11.45 12.54
C ARG A 21 18.22 11.34 11.10
N LEU A 22 17.35 12.26 10.67
CA LEU A 22 16.91 12.36 9.26
C LEU A 22 18.10 12.50 8.28
N SER A 23 19.20 13.11 8.72
CA SER A 23 20.43 13.20 7.92
C SER A 23 21.03 11.83 7.56
N ASN A 24 20.73 10.79 8.35
CA ASN A 24 21.20 9.43 8.07
C ASN A 24 20.50 8.82 6.84
N LEU A 25 19.28 9.27 6.52
CA LEU A 25 18.59 8.85 5.30
C LEU A 25 19.33 9.31 4.05
N ALA A 26 20.01 10.46 4.10
CA ALA A 26 20.84 10.94 2.99
C ALA A 26 22.10 10.07 2.77
N ASN A 27 22.52 9.31 3.80
CA ASN A 27 23.64 8.38 3.70
C ASN A 27 23.20 6.98 3.24
N LEU A 28 21.89 6.70 3.16
CA LEU A 28 21.40 5.44 2.61
C LEU A 28 21.72 5.36 1.13
N GLN A 29 22.36 4.27 0.72
CA GLN A 29 22.65 4.00 -0.69
C GLN A 29 21.40 3.46 -1.41
N ILE A 30 20.37 4.29 -1.51
CA ILE A 30 19.16 3.94 -2.25
C ILE A 30 19.46 3.93 -3.75
N ARG A 31 19.32 2.75 -4.35
CA ARG A 31 19.52 2.52 -5.77
C ARG A 31 18.19 2.61 -6.50
N TRP A 32 18.20 3.19 -7.69
CA TRP A 32 17.07 3.19 -8.63
C TRP A 32 15.80 3.85 -8.05
N ALA A 33 15.95 4.91 -7.26
CA ALA A 33 14.85 5.73 -6.76
C ALA A 33 13.82 6.17 -7.83
N PRO A 34 14.20 6.44 -9.10
CA PRO A 34 13.23 6.73 -10.16
C PRO A 34 12.17 5.63 -10.35
N LEU A 35 12.47 4.35 -10.10
CA LEU A 35 11.47 3.28 -10.23
C LEU A 35 10.32 3.44 -9.23
N ALA A 36 10.63 3.84 -7.99
CA ALA A 36 9.62 4.09 -6.98
C ALA A 36 8.72 5.28 -7.37
N ILE A 37 9.34 6.35 -7.89
CA ILE A 37 8.63 7.55 -8.36
C ILE A 37 7.72 7.20 -9.53
N ILE A 38 8.23 6.52 -10.55
CA ILE A 38 7.45 6.12 -11.73
C ILE A 38 6.32 5.19 -11.33
N GLY A 39 6.58 4.17 -10.51
CA GLY A 39 5.55 3.26 -10.01
C GLY A 39 4.44 4.00 -9.26
N PHE A 40 4.81 4.92 -8.36
CA PHE A 40 3.85 5.76 -7.65
C PHE A 40 3.03 6.64 -8.59
N VAL A 41 3.67 7.33 -9.55
CA VAL A 41 2.99 8.17 -10.55
C VAL A 41 2.03 7.36 -11.40
N MET A 42 2.40 6.14 -11.81
CA MET A 42 1.50 5.24 -12.55
C MET A 42 0.23 4.92 -11.78
N GLN A 43 0.30 4.84 -10.44
CA GLN A 43 -0.90 4.67 -9.63
C GLN A 43 -1.75 5.95 -9.60
N LEU A 44 -1.17 7.14 -9.68
CA LEU A 44 -1.95 8.38 -9.64
C LEU A 44 -2.72 8.67 -10.94
N ILE A 45 -2.27 8.10 -12.05
CA ILE A 45 -2.89 8.27 -13.37
C ILE A 45 -4.03 7.25 -13.52
N ASN A 46 -5.25 7.72 -13.82
CA ASN A 46 -6.38 6.86 -14.15
C ASN A 46 -6.75 7.02 -15.63
N PRO A 47 -6.10 6.29 -16.55
CA PRO A 47 -6.37 6.41 -17.98
C PRO A 47 -7.76 5.83 -18.32
N PRO A 48 -8.44 6.34 -19.35
CA PRO A 48 -9.71 5.78 -19.79
C PRO A 48 -9.55 4.35 -20.36
N GLY A 49 -10.54 3.49 -20.12
CA GLY A 49 -10.60 2.13 -20.65
C GLY A 49 -9.87 1.08 -19.80
N HIS A 50 -9.28 0.08 -20.46
CA HIS A 50 -8.67 -1.14 -19.88
C HIS A 50 -7.25 -0.94 -19.31
N TRP A 51 -6.65 0.23 -19.52
CA TRP A 51 -5.29 0.56 -19.10
C TRP A 51 -5.06 0.66 -17.58
N PRO A 52 -6.04 0.96 -16.71
CA PRO A 52 -5.80 1.10 -15.28
C PRO A 52 -5.25 -0.18 -14.62
N LEU A 53 -5.70 -1.37 -15.05
CA LEU A 53 -5.20 -2.62 -14.48
C LEU A 53 -3.74 -2.86 -14.89
N ALA A 54 -3.42 -2.69 -16.17
CA ALA A 54 -2.03 -2.81 -16.65
C ALA A 54 -1.10 -1.81 -15.97
N MET A 55 -1.55 -0.58 -15.73
CA MET A 55 -0.80 0.42 -14.96
C MET A 55 -0.63 0.02 -13.49
N LEU A 56 -1.68 -0.54 -12.87
CA LEU A 56 -1.60 -1.04 -11.49
C LEU A 56 -0.56 -2.15 -11.37
N PHE A 57 -0.64 -3.19 -12.22
CA PHE A 57 0.36 -4.26 -12.25
C PHE A 57 1.76 -3.73 -12.53
N GLY A 58 1.92 -2.88 -13.54
CA GLY A 58 3.19 -2.24 -13.87
C GLY A 58 3.77 -1.48 -12.68
N SER A 59 2.94 -0.74 -11.93
CA SER A 59 3.37 -0.04 -10.74
C SER A 59 3.89 -0.97 -9.65
N PHE A 60 3.19 -2.07 -9.38
CA PHE A 60 3.60 -3.05 -8.37
C PHE A 60 4.86 -3.80 -8.78
N VAL A 61 5.05 -4.09 -10.06
CA VAL A 61 6.31 -4.64 -10.58
C VAL A 61 7.46 -3.66 -10.32
N LEU A 62 7.30 -2.38 -10.67
CA LEU A 62 8.33 -1.36 -10.43
C LEU A 62 8.67 -1.21 -8.95
N LEU A 63 7.65 -1.15 -8.08
CA LEU A 63 7.83 -1.06 -6.63
C LEU A 63 8.50 -2.31 -6.06
N SER A 64 8.13 -3.50 -6.54
CA SER A 64 8.73 -4.76 -6.11
C SER A 64 10.20 -4.86 -6.53
N VAL A 65 10.53 -4.48 -7.77
CA VAL A 65 11.92 -4.43 -8.26
C VAL A 65 12.72 -3.41 -7.46
N PHE A 66 12.17 -2.23 -7.22
CA PHE A 66 12.80 -1.21 -6.39
C PHE A 66 13.09 -1.74 -4.98
N ALA A 67 12.10 -2.35 -4.32
CA ALA A 67 12.28 -2.89 -2.98
C ALA A 67 13.31 -4.02 -2.96
N PHE A 68 13.31 -4.89 -3.98
CA PHE A 68 14.27 -5.99 -4.11
C PHE A 68 15.71 -5.52 -4.35
N VAL A 69 15.93 -4.48 -5.17
CA VAL A 69 17.29 -3.94 -5.39
C VAL A 69 17.84 -3.31 -4.10
N ASN A 70 16.96 -2.73 -3.28
CA ASN A 70 17.32 -2.06 -2.03
C ASN A 70 17.24 -2.94 -0.78
N ARG A 71 17.00 -4.25 -0.93
CA ARG A 71 16.90 -5.22 0.17
C ARG A 71 18.12 -5.28 1.09
N HIS A 72 19.28 -4.81 0.61
CA HIS A 72 20.48 -4.69 1.43
C HIS A 72 20.38 -3.61 2.53
N VAL A 73 19.46 -2.65 2.38
CA VAL A 73 19.13 -1.65 3.40
C VAL A 73 18.17 -2.28 4.41
N PHE A 74 18.48 -2.13 5.70
CA PHE A 74 17.64 -2.65 6.77
C PHE A 74 16.21 -2.06 6.69
N GLY A 75 15.19 -2.91 6.82
CA GLY A 75 13.78 -2.54 6.66
C GLY A 75 13.20 -2.76 5.26
N PHE A 76 14.00 -2.69 4.19
CA PHE A 76 13.50 -2.89 2.82
C PHE A 76 12.97 -4.31 2.55
N TRP A 77 13.46 -5.32 3.26
CA TRP A 77 12.90 -6.67 3.19
C TRP A 77 11.44 -6.74 3.65
N LEU A 78 11.06 -5.98 4.68
CA LEU A 78 9.67 -5.90 5.15
C LEU A 78 8.79 -5.20 4.10
N ILE A 79 9.31 -4.12 3.50
CA ILE A 79 8.64 -3.44 2.38
C ILE A 79 8.42 -4.41 1.21
N LEU A 80 9.44 -5.19 0.85
CA LEU A 80 9.34 -6.17 -0.23
C LEU A 80 8.28 -7.24 0.06
N ILE A 81 8.23 -7.76 1.29
CA ILE A 81 7.19 -8.72 1.71
C ILE A 81 5.82 -8.08 1.60
N GLY A 82 5.64 -6.87 2.14
CA GLY A 82 4.35 -6.18 2.13
C GLY A 82 3.83 -5.88 0.72
N VAL A 83 4.69 -5.28 -0.12
CA VAL A 83 4.38 -5.02 -1.53
C VAL A 83 4.12 -6.32 -2.29
N GLY A 84 4.89 -7.38 -2.02
CA GLY A 84 4.71 -8.69 -2.64
C GLY A 84 3.38 -9.37 -2.27
N LEU A 85 2.96 -9.27 -1.00
CA LEU A 85 1.66 -9.78 -0.55
C LEU A 85 0.51 -9.04 -1.25
N ASN A 86 0.55 -7.71 -1.25
CA ASN A 86 -0.47 -6.90 -1.93
C ASN A 86 -0.48 -7.19 -3.44
N PHE A 87 0.69 -7.33 -4.07
CA PHE A 87 0.79 -7.65 -5.48
C PHE A 87 0.21 -9.04 -5.81
N ALA A 88 0.43 -10.04 -4.96
CA ALA A 88 -0.16 -11.36 -5.13
C ALA A 88 -1.70 -11.32 -5.05
N VAL A 89 -2.26 -10.60 -4.08
CA VAL A 89 -3.72 -10.45 -3.93
C VAL A 89 -4.32 -9.73 -5.14
N ILE A 90 -3.71 -8.63 -5.59
CA ILE A 90 -4.14 -7.90 -6.78
C ILE A 90 -4.02 -8.78 -8.03
N GLY A 91 -2.96 -9.59 -8.11
CA GLY A 91 -2.71 -10.57 -9.15
C GLY A 91 -3.85 -11.59 -9.30
N LEU A 92 -4.34 -12.09 -8.17
CA LEU A 92 -5.38 -13.13 -8.12
C LEU A 92 -6.78 -12.57 -8.37
N ASN A 93 -7.05 -11.33 -7.97
CA ASN A 93 -8.40 -10.76 -7.94
C ASN A 93 -8.62 -9.62 -8.95
N SER A 94 -7.60 -9.26 -9.75
CA SER A 94 -7.63 -8.11 -10.66
C SER A 94 -7.94 -6.77 -9.96
N GLY A 95 -7.50 -6.64 -8.71
CA GLY A 95 -7.80 -5.50 -7.84
C GLY A 95 -7.61 -5.89 -6.38
N MET A 96 -7.65 -4.91 -5.49
CA MET A 96 -7.61 -5.17 -4.05
C MET A 96 -9.03 -5.41 -3.53
N PRO A 97 -9.38 -6.62 -3.05
CA PRO A 97 -10.66 -6.85 -2.42
C PRO A 97 -10.71 -6.18 -1.04
N VAL A 98 -11.78 -5.44 -0.79
CA VAL A 98 -12.00 -4.67 0.43
C VAL A 98 -13.22 -5.20 1.18
N SER A 99 -13.05 -5.50 2.47
CA SER A 99 -14.16 -5.95 3.31
C SER A 99 -15.13 -4.80 3.58
N SER A 100 -16.42 -5.04 3.31
CA SER A 100 -17.49 -4.12 3.66
C SER A 100 -17.58 -3.90 5.18
N GLN A 101 -17.32 -4.95 5.97
CA GLN A 101 -17.24 -4.86 7.44
C GLN A 101 -16.07 -3.99 7.87
N ALA A 102 -14.91 -4.12 7.24
CA ALA A 102 -13.74 -3.29 7.55
C ALA A 102 -13.97 -1.81 7.18
N LEU A 103 -14.65 -1.56 6.06
CA LEU A 103 -15.06 -0.20 5.68
C LEU A 103 -16.05 0.40 6.69
N ALA A 104 -17.07 -0.35 7.11
CA ALA A 104 -18.01 0.11 8.12
C ALA A 104 -17.31 0.39 9.47
N ALA A 105 -16.51 -0.54 9.96
CA ALA A 105 -15.78 -0.40 11.22
C ALA A 105 -14.71 0.70 11.21
N SER A 106 -14.20 1.08 10.03
CA SER A 106 -13.30 2.22 9.86
C SER A 106 -14.02 3.55 9.63
N GLY A 107 -15.35 3.58 9.65
CA GLY A 107 -16.15 4.80 9.42
C GLY A 107 -16.15 5.27 7.96
N GLN A 108 -15.89 4.36 7.01
CA GLN A 108 -15.84 4.60 5.57
C GLN A 108 -17.08 4.06 4.84
N GLU A 109 -18.25 4.11 5.47
CA GLU A 109 -19.51 3.59 4.90
C GLU A 109 -19.84 4.23 3.54
N ASN A 110 -19.53 5.51 3.36
CA ASN A 110 -19.71 6.21 2.07
C ASN A 110 -18.89 5.59 0.92
N THR A 111 -17.74 4.98 1.22
CA THR A 111 -16.89 4.29 0.25
C THR A 111 -17.56 3.02 -0.28
N ILE A 112 -18.40 2.35 0.54
CA ILE A 112 -19.16 1.17 0.11
C ILE A 112 -20.07 1.53 -1.07
N GLY A 113 -20.79 2.66 -0.97
CA GLY A 113 -21.64 3.14 -2.06
C GLY A 113 -20.87 3.54 -3.32
N GLN A 114 -19.67 4.10 -3.17
CA GLN A 114 -18.82 4.46 -4.30
C GLN A 114 -18.30 3.23 -5.07
N LEU A 115 -17.84 2.22 -4.34
CA LEU A 115 -17.35 0.96 -4.92
C LEU A 115 -18.47 0.14 -5.55
N THR A 116 -19.69 0.22 -5.02
CA THR A 116 -20.86 -0.46 -5.59
C THR A 116 -21.33 0.20 -6.88
N ASN A 117 -21.38 1.54 -6.91
CA ASN A 117 -21.99 2.28 -8.01
C ASN A 117 -21.03 2.67 -9.15
N ASN A 118 -19.71 2.61 -8.91
CA ASN A 118 -18.68 2.99 -9.88
C ASN A 118 -17.60 1.91 -10.03
N ALA A 119 -17.99 0.63 -10.04
CA ALA A 119 -17.06 -0.51 -10.09
C ALA A 119 -15.99 -0.36 -11.19
N ASP A 120 -16.37 0.15 -12.37
CA ASP A 120 -15.45 0.34 -13.50
C ASP A 120 -14.43 1.48 -13.31
N SER A 121 -14.68 2.42 -12.39
CA SER A 121 -13.78 3.56 -12.13
C SER A 121 -12.73 3.28 -11.06
N TYR A 122 -12.93 2.25 -10.23
CA TYR A 122 -12.07 1.92 -9.10
C TYR A 122 -11.31 0.61 -9.32
N VAL A 123 -10.56 0.52 -10.41
CA VAL A 123 -9.76 -0.69 -10.76
C VAL A 123 -8.76 -1.10 -9.66
N LYS A 124 -8.45 -0.19 -8.72
CA LYS A 124 -7.55 -0.51 -7.60
C LYS A 124 -8.21 -1.26 -6.46
N HIS A 125 -9.49 -1.01 -6.19
CA HIS A 125 -10.20 -1.56 -5.04
C HIS A 125 -11.62 -1.90 -5.43
N HIS A 126 -12.09 -3.09 -5.06
CA HIS A 126 -13.50 -3.45 -5.18
C HIS A 126 -13.98 -4.09 -3.88
N LEU A 127 -15.29 -4.17 -3.70
CA LEU A 127 -15.84 -4.88 -2.56
C LEU A 127 -15.50 -6.37 -2.68
N ALA A 128 -15.09 -6.97 -1.57
CA ALA A 128 -14.83 -8.40 -1.48
C ALA A 128 -16.10 -9.20 -1.82
N THR A 129 -15.94 -10.18 -2.70
CA THR A 129 -16.99 -11.09 -3.17
C THR A 129 -16.62 -12.56 -2.89
N GLY A 130 -17.54 -13.48 -3.14
CA GLY A 130 -17.29 -14.92 -2.96
C GLY A 130 -16.32 -15.52 -3.96
N ASP A 131 -16.06 -14.84 -5.08
CA ASP A 131 -15.15 -15.29 -6.14
C ASP A 131 -13.68 -14.90 -5.87
N ASP A 132 -13.46 -14.04 -4.89
CA ASP A 132 -12.12 -13.55 -4.54
C ASP A 132 -11.31 -14.58 -3.76
N THR A 133 -10.04 -14.67 -4.11
CA THR A 133 -9.05 -15.56 -3.49
C THR A 133 -8.16 -14.78 -2.52
N ALA A 134 -7.73 -15.45 -1.45
CA ALA A 134 -6.84 -14.88 -0.43
C ALA A 134 -7.40 -13.61 0.26
N LEU A 135 -8.72 -13.55 0.45
CA LEU A 135 -9.42 -12.43 1.09
C LEU A 135 -8.81 -12.00 2.44
N PHE A 136 -8.27 -12.92 3.22
CA PHE A 136 -7.62 -12.61 4.51
C PHE A 136 -6.35 -11.73 4.37
N LEU A 137 -5.78 -11.63 3.17
CA LEU A 137 -4.67 -10.74 2.83
C LEU A 137 -5.14 -9.45 2.14
N GLY A 138 -6.44 -9.31 1.86
CA GLY A 138 -7.05 -8.09 1.34
C GLY A 138 -7.20 -7.01 2.41
N ASP A 139 -7.97 -5.96 2.11
CA ASP A 139 -8.24 -4.87 3.04
C ASP A 139 -9.34 -5.26 4.03
N VAL A 140 -8.95 -6.06 5.02
CA VAL A 140 -9.86 -6.66 6.01
C VAL A 140 -9.65 -6.13 7.43
N ILE A 141 -8.59 -5.35 7.66
CA ILE A 141 -8.25 -4.82 8.98
C ILE A 141 -8.75 -3.38 9.07
N ALA A 142 -9.73 -3.14 9.95
CA ALA A 142 -10.25 -1.81 10.19
C ALA A 142 -9.37 -1.03 11.17
N LEU A 143 -8.88 0.13 10.75
CA LEU A 143 -8.40 1.17 11.64
C LEU A 143 -9.53 2.19 11.85
N PRO A 144 -10.17 2.21 13.04
CA PRO A 144 -11.26 3.13 13.32
C PRO A 144 -10.81 4.60 13.29
N PRO A 145 -11.75 5.55 13.27
CA PRO A 145 -11.45 6.95 13.48
C PRO A 145 -10.58 7.15 14.73
N PRO A 146 -9.58 8.06 14.71
CA PRO A 146 -9.41 9.16 13.76
C PRO A 146 -8.67 8.82 12.45
N ILE A 147 -8.05 7.64 12.35
CA ILE A 147 -7.35 7.21 11.12
C ILE A 147 -8.35 6.96 10.01
N GLY A 148 -9.37 6.14 10.30
CA GLY A 148 -10.49 5.86 9.41
C GLY A 148 -10.05 5.24 8.09
N GLN A 149 -9.40 4.08 8.14
CA GLN A 149 -8.87 3.38 6.98
C GLN A 149 -9.00 1.86 7.13
N ALA A 150 -9.32 1.15 6.06
CA ALA A 150 -9.19 -0.30 5.98
C ALA A 150 -7.80 -0.60 5.39
N ILE A 151 -7.09 -1.56 5.96
CA ILE A 151 -5.74 -1.93 5.53
C ILE A 151 -5.60 -3.44 5.41
N SER A 152 -4.55 -3.85 4.70
CA SER A 152 -4.18 -5.24 4.54
C SER A 152 -3.04 -5.68 5.47
N VAL A 153 -2.77 -6.98 5.48
CA VAL A 153 -1.55 -7.52 6.10
C VAL A 153 -0.29 -7.02 5.36
N GLY A 154 -0.36 -6.90 4.04
CA GLY A 154 0.75 -6.36 3.24
C GLY A 154 1.07 -4.90 3.57
N ASP A 155 0.05 -4.10 3.88
CA ASP A 155 0.20 -2.73 4.34
C ASP A 155 0.94 -2.66 5.68
N ILE A 156 0.63 -3.56 6.62
CA ILE A 156 1.34 -3.64 7.91
C ILE A 156 2.83 -3.88 7.68
N PHE A 157 3.19 -4.88 6.87
CA PHE A 157 4.59 -5.14 6.53
C PHE A 157 5.27 -3.95 5.85
N THR A 158 4.57 -3.30 4.92
CA THR A 158 5.08 -2.14 4.18
C THR A 158 5.35 -0.96 5.13
N TYR A 159 4.36 -0.60 5.95
CA TYR A 159 4.50 0.50 6.92
C TYR A 159 5.53 0.20 8.00
N SER A 160 5.58 -1.03 8.52
CA SER A 160 6.64 -1.44 9.45
C SER A 160 8.02 -1.35 8.82
N GLY A 161 8.16 -1.76 7.56
CA GLY A 161 9.40 -1.59 6.81
C GLY A 161 9.81 -0.13 6.69
N VAL A 162 8.87 0.77 6.39
CA VAL A 162 9.12 2.23 6.37
C VAL A 162 9.56 2.75 7.74
N VAL A 163 8.91 2.31 8.82
CA VAL A 163 9.32 2.66 10.20
C VAL A 163 10.75 2.21 10.49
N VAL A 164 11.13 1.01 10.04
CA VAL A 164 12.49 0.47 10.28
C VAL A 164 13.56 1.16 9.43
N VAL A 165 13.21 1.68 8.25
CA VAL A 165 14.13 2.43 7.38
C VAL A 165 14.42 3.82 7.92
N ILE A 166 13.45 4.46 8.59
CA ILE A 166 13.50 5.85 9.09
C ILE A 166 14.14 5.92 10.48
#